data_AF-A0A150IH70-F1
#
_entry.id   AF-A0A150IH70-F1
#
_cell.length_a   1.000
_cell.length_b   1.000
_cell.length_c   1.000
_cell.angle_alpha   90.00
_cell.angle_beta   90.00
_cell.angle_gamma   90.00
#
_symmetry.space_group_name_H-M   'P 1'
#
loop_
_entity.id
_entity.type
_entity.pdbx_description
1 polymer ?
#
loop_
_entity_poly.entity_id
_entity_poly.type
_entity_poly.pdbx_seq_one_letter_code
_entity_poly.pdbx_strand_id
1 'polypeptide(L)'
;MYMVTRQLNYFEGPIVEVTRGGLDGVNPDALVEKYKGEFEQFSDPREAVKVALSIREQWSKDIEGLPNEEYAVASIRDKVIRDIAIGCGNTCGGDCPLEAISPEEAEAWAVKEYNALKKCARCNDIVKTPYTHEYSEEEFCSEYCTEEDLNDIMEGLNEGEHN
;
A
#
# COMPACT_ATOMS: atom_id res chain seq x y z
N MET A 1 2.52 3.33 5.48
CA MET A 1 2.02 1.95 5.47
C MET A 1 0.80 1.86 4.58
N TYR A 2 0.63 0.73 3.92
CA TYR A 2 -0.48 0.42 3.03
C TYR A 2 -1.15 -0.87 3.47
N MET A 3 -2.46 -0.98 3.29
CA MET A 3 -3.21 -2.20 3.59
C MET A 3 -4.06 -2.60 2.39
N VAL A 4 -4.21 -3.90 2.17
CA VAL A 4 -5.04 -4.45 1.10
C VAL A 4 -6.28 -5.09 1.73
N THR A 5 -7.46 -4.67 1.28
CA THR A 5 -8.74 -5.20 1.77
C THR A 5 -9.72 -5.40 0.62
N ARG A 6 -10.65 -6.32 0.79
CA ARG A 6 -11.82 -6.41 -0.09
C ARG A 6 -12.98 -5.66 0.54
N GLN A 7 -13.71 -4.94 -0.29
CA GLN A 7 -14.89 -4.18 0.11
C GLN A 7 -16.06 -4.61 -0.78
N LEU A 8 -17.27 -4.52 -0.23
CA LEU A 8 -18.50 -4.59 -1.01
C LEU A 8 -19.20 -3.24 -0.96
N ASN A 9 -18.76 -2.31 -1.80
CA ASN A 9 -19.28 -0.94 -1.80
C ASN A 9 -20.73 -0.95 -2.29
N TYR A 10 -21.62 -0.35 -1.49
CA TYR A 10 -23.06 -0.37 -1.77
C TYR A 10 -23.44 0.21 -3.16
N PHE A 11 -22.71 1.22 -3.64
CA PHE A 11 -23.00 1.89 -4.91
C PHE A 11 -22.15 1.40 -6.09
N GLU A 12 -20.95 0.91 -5.82
CA GLU A 12 -19.95 0.59 -6.87
C GLU A 12 -19.71 -0.92 -7.02
N GLY A 13 -20.20 -1.73 -6.07
CA GLY A 13 -20.04 -3.17 -6.07
C GLY A 13 -18.72 -3.63 -5.45
N PRO A 14 -18.28 -4.87 -5.74
CA PRO A 14 -17.10 -5.47 -5.14
C PRO A 14 -15.80 -4.86 -5.67
N ILE A 15 -14.92 -4.45 -4.76
CA ILE A 15 -13.63 -3.82 -5.07
C ILE A 15 -12.53 -4.35 -4.14
N VAL A 16 -11.31 -4.43 -4.66
CA VAL A 16 -10.11 -4.62 -3.84
C VAL A 16 -9.44 -3.26 -3.66
N GLU A 17 -9.31 -2.82 -2.41
CA GLU A 17 -8.75 -1.51 -2.09
C GLU A 17 -7.33 -1.63 -1.54
N VAL A 18 -6.45 -0.74 -2.01
CA VAL A 18 -5.15 -0.46 -1.41
C VAL A 18 -5.23 0.89 -0.71
N THR A 19 -5.29 0.87 0.61
CA THR A 19 -5.46 2.07 1.44
C THR A 19 -4.13 2.50 2.06
N ARG A 20 -3.82 3.79 1.95
CA ARG A 20 -2.74 4.45 2.71
C ARG A 20 -3.24 4.71 4.13
N GLY A 21 -2.35 4.52 5.11
CA GLY A 21 -2.66 4.70 6.54
C GLY A 21 -2.78 3.39 7.31
N GLY A 22 -2.71 2.25 6.63
CA GLY A 22 -2.86 0.95 7.27
C GLY A 22 -4.31 0.71 7.68
N LEU A 23 -4.52 0.08 8.84
CA LEU A 23 -5.83 -0.28 9.35
C LEU A 23 -6.76 0.94 9.52
N ASP A 24 -6.21 2.06 9.96
CA ASP A 24 -6.97 3.32 10.17
C ASP A 24 -7.49 3.92 8.86
N GLY A 25 -6.94 3.50 7.72
CA GLY A 25 -7.36 3.93 6.39
C GLY A 25 -8.35 2.97 5.73
N VAL A 26 -8.73 1.86 6.37
CA VAL A 26 -9.65 0.87 5.79
C VAL A 26 -11.09 1.37 5.92
N ASN A 27 -11.87 1.23 4.84
CA ASN A 27 -13.29 1.56 4.84
C ASN A 27 -14.07 0.58 5.74
N PRO A 28 -15.10 1.02 6.50
CA PRO A 28 -15.92 0.15 7.36
C PRO A 28 -16.58 -1.05 6.65
N ASP A 29 -16.76 -1.00 5.32
CA ASP A 29 -17.35 -2.08 4.53
C ASP A 29 -16.38 -3.26 4.25
N ALA A 30 -15.24 -3.30 4.96
CA ALA A 30 -14.21 -4.29 4.76
C ALA A 30 -14.74 -5.70 5.07
N LEU A 31 -14.61 -6.58 4.10
CA LEU A 31 -14.93 -7.99 4.27
C LEU A 31 -13.88 -8.65 5.17
N VAL A 32 -14.23 -9.77 5.82
CA VAL A 32 -13.26 -10.55 6.60
C VAL A 32 -12.15 -11.12 5.71
N GLU A 33 -10.94 -11.23 6.27
CA GLU A 33 -9.78 -11.85 5.63
C GLU A 33 -10.13 -13.22 5.04
N LYS A 34 -9.78 -13.41 3.76
CA LYS A 34 -9.98 -14.67 3.03
C LYS A 34 -8.77 -15.05 2.20
N TYR A 35 -8.08 -14.08 1.61
CA TYR A 35 -6.95 -14.32 0.70
C TYR A 35 -5.63 -13.93 1.34
N LYS A 36 -4.54 -14.60 0.92
CA LYS A 36 -3.19 -14.31 1.41
C LYS A 36 -2.80 -12.85 1.13
N GLY A 37 -2.30 -12.14 2.15
CA GLY A 37 -1.93 -10.73 2.04
C GLY A 37 -3.08 -9.74 2.29
N GLU A 38 -4.31 -10.22 2.46
CA GLU A 38 -5.44 -9.39 2.88
C GLU A 38 -5.28 -9.01 4.37
N PHE A 39 -5.60 -7.78 4.75
CA PHE A 39 -5.34 -7.20 6.09
C PHE A 39 -3.86 -7.17 6.54
N GLU A 40 -2.91 -7.59 5.70
CA GLU A 40 -1.50 -7.38 5.96
C GLU A 40 -1.08 -5.93 5.69
N GLN A 41 -0.06 -5.46 6.39
CA GLN A 41 0.49 -4.12 6.20
C GLN A 41 1.77 -4.15 5.38
N PHE A 42 1.80 -3.34 4.32
CA PHE A 42 2.90 -3.22 3.39
C PHE A 42 3.60 -1.87 3.56
N SER A 43 4.92 -1.87 3.58
CA SER A 43 5.71 -0.63 3.53
C SER A 43 5.94 -0.15 2.11
N ASP A 44 5.99 -1.08 1.15
CA ASP A 44 6.12 -0.80 -0.28
C ASP A 44 4.73 -0.83 -0.95
N PRO A 45 4.24 0.29 -1.52
CA PRO A 45 2.94 0.30 -2.20
C PRO A 45 2.90 -0.61 -3.44
N ARG A 46 4.05 -0.90 -4.04
CA ARG A 46 4.14 -1.80 -5.20
C ARG A 46 3.87 -3.24 -4.81
N GLU A 47 4.30 -3.65 -3.61
CA GLU A 47 3.96 -4.96 -3.06
C GLU A 47 2.48 -5.04 -2.73
N ALA A 48 1.92 -3.98 -2.13
CA ALA A 48 0.49 -3.90 -1.83
C ALA A 48 -0.38 -4.04 -3.09
N VAL A 49 -0.04 -3.33 -4.18
CA VAL A 49 -0.77 -3.44 -5.44
C VAL A 49 -0.65 -4.83 -6.08
N LYS A 50 0.54 -5.46 -6.02
CA LYS A 50 0.69 -6.85 -6.50
C LYS A 50 -0.22 -7.82 -5.73
N VAL A 51 -0.31 -7.67 -4.41
CA VAL A 51 -1.23 -8.45 -3.58
C VAL A 51 -2.67 -8.15 -3.96
N ALA A 52 -3.06 -6.89 -4.12
CA ALA A 52 -4.41 -6.50 -4.51
C ALA A 52 -4.84 -7.12 -5.86
N LEU A 53 -3.96 -7.09 -6.87
CA LEU A 53 -4.22 -7.71 -8.17
C LEU A 53 -4.37 -9.23 -8.05
N SER A 54 -3.54 -9.89 -7.22
CA SER A 54 -3.65 -11.32 -6.96
C SER A 54 -4.95 -11.70 -6.25
N ILE A 55 -5.37 -10.89 -5.27
CA ILE A 55 -6.65 -11.06 -4.55
C ILE A 55 -7.82 -10.87 -5.51
N ARG A 56 -7.77 -9.82 -6.35
CA ARG A 56 -8.78 -9.54 -7.37
C ARG A 56 -8.98 -10.74 -8.29
N GLU A 57 -7.89 -11.32 -8.81
CA GLU A 57 -7.95 -12.48 -9.69
C GLU A 57 -8.55 -13.71 -8.99
N GLN A 58 -8.14 -14.00 -7.75
CA GLN A 58 -8.68 -15.11 -6.97
C GLN A 58 -10.16 -14.91 -6.66
N TRP A 59 -10.56 -13.68 -6.32
CA TRP A 59 -11.96 -13.37 -6.01
C TRP A 59 -12.86 -13.45 -7.25
N SER A 60 -12.38 -13.00 -8.42
CA SER A 60 -13.07 -13.21 -9.69
C SER A 60 -13.29 -14.70 -9.98
N LYS A 61 -12.29 -15.56 -9.78
CA LYS A 61 -12.42 -17.02 -9.98
C LYS A 61 -13.44 -17.65 -9.02
N ASP A 62 -13.44 -17.22 -7.77
CA ASP A 62 -14.42 -17.70 -6.79
C ASP A 62 -15.86 -17.35 -7.20
N ILE A 63 -16.07 -16.18 -7.79
CA ILE A 63 -17.39 -15.74 -8.28
C ILE A 63 -17.79 -16.51 -9.55
N GLU A 64 -16.86 -16.74 -10.48
CA GLU A 64 -17.11 -17.53 -11.69
C GLU A 64 -17.51 -18.98 -11.40
N GLY A 65 -16.99 -19.56 -10.31
CA GLY A 65 -17.28 -20.93 -9.89
C GLY A 65 -18.66 -21.13 -9.23
N LEU A 66 -19.43 -20.05 -9.00
CA LEU A 66 -20.72 -20.14 -8.33
C LEU A 66 -21.81 -20.69 -9.28
N PRO A 67 -22.57 -21.71 -8.86
CA PRO A 67 -23.45 -22.48 -9.76
C PRO A 67 -24.76 -21.79 -10.19
N ASN A 68 -24.99 -20.50 -9.90
CA ASN A 68 -26.21 -19.78 -10.30
C ASN A 68 -26.05 -18.24 -10.21
N GLU A 69 -26.80 -17.52 -11.05
CA GLU A 69 -26.91 -16.05 -11.07
C GLU A 69 -27.39 -15.44 -9.73
N GLU A 70 -27.98 -16.24 -8.83
CA GLU A 70 -28.49 -15.82 -7.51
C GLU A 70 -27.39 -15.51 -6.47
N TYR A 71 -26.16 -16.01 -6.64
CA TYR A 71 -25.09 -15.86 -5.65
C TYR A 71 -24.04 -14.81 -6.03
N ALA A 72 -24.24 -14.10 -7.15
CA ALA A 72 -23.43 -12.95 -7.50
C ALA A 72 -23.73 -11.83 -6.48
N VAL A 73 -22.71 -11.55 -5.66
CA VAL A 73 -22.65 -10.57 -4.58
C VAL A 73 -23.62 -9.40 -4.77
N ALA A 74 -24.54 -9.26 -3.83
CA ALA A 74 -25.58 -8.25 -3.80
C ALA A 74 -25.02 -6.82 -3.97
N SER A 75 -25.42 -6.11 -5.02
CA SER A 75 -26.45 -5.07 -4.93
C SER A 75 -26.66 -4.32 -6.27
N ILE A 76 -27.88 -3.80 -6.42
CA ILE A 76 -28.41 -2.93 -7.49
C ILE A 76 -28.81 -3.63 -8.80
N ARG A 77 -30.06 -4.11 -8.83
CA ARG A 77 -30.93 -4.27 -10.03
C ARG A 77 -30.24 -4.84 -11.29
N ASP A 78 -30.40 -6.14 -11.49
CA ASP A 78 -30.35 -6.79 -12.81
C ASP A 78 -28.99 -6.92 -13.52
N LYS A 79 -27.85 -6.78 -12.82
CA LYS A 79 -26.52 -7.10 -13.40
C LYS A 79 -25.70 -8.04 -12.52
N VAL A 80 -25.30 -9.17 -13.10
CA VAL A 80 -24.28 -10.06 -12.54
C VAL A 80 -22.94 -9.33 -12.60
N ILE A 81 -22.47 -8.78 -11.48
CA ILE A 81 -21.15 -8.16 -11.41
C ILE A 81 -20.13 -9.30 -11.29
N ARG A 82 -19.43 -9.56 -12.40
CA ARG A 82 -18.29 -10.51 -12.44
C ARG A 82 -16.94 -9.80 -12.34
N ASP A 83 -16.95 -8.50 -12.63
CA ASP A 83 -15.75 -7.68 -12.64
C ASP A 83 -15.53 -7.11 -11.24
N ILE A 84 -14.54 -7.66 -10.56
CA ILE A 84 -14.03 -7.10 -9.31
C ILE A 84 -13.17 -5.89 -9.66
N ALA A 85 -13.48 -4.74 -9.08
CA ALA A 85 -12.70 -3.52 -9.28
C ALA A 85 -11.41 -3.51 -8.44
N ILE A 86 -10.51 -2.56 -8.73
CA ILE A 86 -9.39 -2.21 -7.86
C ILE A 86 -9.42 -0.71 -7.60
N GLY A 87 -9.17 -0.28 -6.36
CA GLY A 87 -9.07 1.12 -5.97
C GLY A 87 -7.80 1.36 -5.15
N CYS A 88 -7.16 2.52 -5.32
CA CYS A 88 -5.93 2.85 -4.59
C CYS A 88 -5.99 4.30 -4.11
N GLY A 89 -5.65 4.54 -2.84
CA GLY A 89 -5.69 5.90 -2.32
C GLY A 89 -5.63 6.01 -0.81
N ASN A 90 -6.16 7.13 -0.30
CA ASN A 90 -6.26 7.42 1.12
C ASN A 90 -7.70 7.83 1.41
N THR A 91 -8.36 7.06 2.27
CA THR A 91 -9.72 7.37 2.75
C THR A 91 -9.73 8.50 3.77
N CYS A 92 -8.56 8.88 4.29
CA CYS A 92 -8.38 9.85 5.38
C CYS A 92 -9.20 9.50 6.64
N GLY A 93 -9.48 8.20 6.85
CA GLY A 93 -10.33 7.73 7.94
C GLY A 93 -11.82 8.06 7.76
N GLY A 94 -12.25 8.40 6.55
CA GLY A 94 -13.65 8.60 6.19
C GLY A 94 -14.26 7.39 5.49
N ASP A 95 -15.59 7.41 5.36
CA ASP A 95 -16.39 6.34 4.74
C ASP A 95 -16.45 6.43 3.21
N CYS A 96 -15.50 7.16 2.59
CA CYS A 96 -15.51 7.39 1.15
C CYS A 96 -14.92 6.17 0.42
N PRO A 97 -15.69 5.49 -0.45
CA PRO A 97 -15.16 4.42 -1.28
C PRO A 97 -14.06 4.96 -2.20
N LEU A 98 -13.05 4.13 -2.48
CA LEU A 98 -12.04 4.49 -3.46
C LEU A 98 -12.58 4.26 -4.87
N GLU A 99 -12.32 5.22 -5.77
CA GLU A 99 -12.71 5.10 -7.16
C GLU A 99 -12.02 3.90 -7.83
N ALA A 100 -12.79 3.16 -8.63
CA ALA A 100 -12.28 2.06 -9.42
C ALA A 100 -11.32 2.57 -10.52
N ILE A 101 -10.15 1.96 -10.59
CA ILE A 101 -9.09 2.24 -11.57
C ILE A 101 -8.68 0.95 -12.31
N SER A 102 -7.96 1.10 -13.40
CA SER A 102 -7.39 -0.03 -14.14
C SER A 102 -6.17 -0.64 -13.40
N PRO A 103 -5.78 -1.90 -13.68
CA PRO A 103 -4.52 -2.47 -13.18
C PRO A 103 -3.30 -1.62 -13.48
N GLU A 104 -3.21 -1.10 -14.70
CA GLU A 104 -2.10 -0.27 -15.15
C GLU A 104 -2.06 1.05 -14.38
N GLU A 105 -3.22 1.63 -14.10
CA GLU A 105 -3.35 2.83 -13.27
C GLU A 105 -2.96 2.54 -11.81
N ALA A 106 -3.33 1.38 -11.26
CA ALA A 106 -2.94 0.96 -9.91
C ALA A 106 -1.41 0.77 -9.81
N GLU A 107 -0.79 0.13 -10.80
CA GLU A 107 0.67 -0.01 -10.88
C GLU A 107 1.37 1.35 -10.99
N ALA A 108 0.87 2.23 -11.86
CA ALA A 108 1.40 3.58 -12.02
C ALA A 108 1.27 4.40 -10.73
N TRP A 109 0.13 4.28 -10.03
CA TRP A 109 -0.10 4.87 -8.71
C TRP A 109 0.93 4.37 -7.70
N ALA A 110 1.17 3.06 -7.63
CA ALA A 110 2.14 2.49 -6.70
C ALA A 110 3.57 2.96 -6.97
N VAL A 111 3.97 3.10 -8.24
CA VAL A 111 5.28 3.65 -8.60
C VAL A 111 5.39 5.11 -8.16
N LYS A 112 4.34 5.91 -8.40
CA LYS A 112 4.30 7.31 -7.97
C LYS A 112 4.41 7.44 -6.45
N GLU A 113 3.62 6.68 -5.70
CA GLU A 113 3.67 6.68 -4.24
C GLU A 113 5.04 6.20 -3.75
N TYR A 114 5.60 5.12 -4.33
CA TYR A 114 6.92 4.62 -3.96
C TYR A 114 8.03 5.68 -4.12
N ASN A 115 7.98 6.45 -5.21
CA ASN A 115 8.95 7.51 -5.49
C ASN A 115 8.77 8.72 -4.56
N ALA A 116 7.57 8.94 -4.03
CA ALA A 116 7.27 9.99 -3.06
C ALA A 116 7.65 9.63 -1.62
N LEU A 117 7.88 8.35 -1.32
CA LEU A 117 8.32 7.91 0.02
C LEU A 117 9.73 8.41 0.31
N LYS A 118 9.94 8.90 1.55
CA LYS A 118 11.26 9.26 2.06
C LYS A 118 12.19 8.04 2.00
N LYS A 119 13.36 8.24 1.40
CA LYS A 119 14.42 7.23 1.28
C LYS A 119 15.54 7.55 2.27
N CYS A 120 16.20 6.50 2.74
CA CYS A 120 17.36 6.59 3.60
C CYS A 120 18.49 7.25 2.83
N ALA A 121 19.11 8.29 3.39
CA ALA A 121 20.21 8.99 2.73
C ALA A 121 21.42 8.09 2.44
N ARG A 122 21.61 7.01 3.22
CA ARG A 122 22.73 6.07 3.07
C ARG A 122 22.42 4.90 2.13
N CYS A 123 21.41 4.08 2.47
CA CYS A 123 21.14 2.83 1.74
C CYS A 123 20.01 2.92 0.71
N ASN A 124 19.32 4.07 0.62
CA ASN A 124 18.18 4.32 -0.27
C ASN A 124 16.93 3.45 0.00
N ASP A 125 16.89 2.70 1.12
CA ASP A 125 15.70 1.99 1.57
C ASP A 125 14.60 2.94 2.05
N ILE A 126 13.35 2.46 2.12
CA ILE A 126 12.22 3.25 2.62
C ILE A 126 12.41 3.52 4.13
N VAL A 127 12.38 4.79 4.51
CA VAL A 127 12.39 5.21 5.92
C VAL A 127 11.01 4.94 6.52
N LYS A 128 10.92 3.99 7.45
CA LYS A 128 9.68 3.71 8.20
C LYS A 128 9.57 4.58 9.45
N THR A 129 10.65 4.61 10.21
CA THR A 129 10.85 5.48 11.38
C THR A 129 12.16 6.21 11.13
N PRO A 130 12.17 7.55 11.11
CA PRO A 130 13.38 8.31 10.83
C PRO A 130 14.33 8.23 12.03
N TYR A 131 15.59 7.93 11.73
CA TYR A 131 16.72 8.13 12.64
C TYR A 131 17.55 9.30 12.13
N THR A 132 18.07 10.12 13.04
CA THR A 132 18.90 11.30 12.72
C THR A 132 20.03 11.40 13.75
N HIS A 133 21.06 12.20 13.45
CA HIS A 133 22.11 12.57 14.40
C HIS A 133 22.38 14.07 14.34
N GLU A 134 23.08 14.63 15.33
CA GLU A 134 23.23 16.09 15.51
C GLU A 134 24.09 16.80 14.45
N TYR A 135 24.74 16.04 13.57
CA TYR A 135 25.66 16.56 12.54
C TYR A 135 25.06 16.52 11.12
N SER A 136 23.81 16.06 10.97
CA SER A 136 23.12 15.98 9.67
C SER A 136 21.61 16.17 9.83
N GLU A 137 20.97 16.86 8.89
CA GLU A 137 19.51 16.92 8.79
C GLU A 137 18.92 15.74 8.00
N GLU A 138 19.78 14.83 7.52
CA GLU A 138 19.36 13.66 6.77
C GLU A 138 18.67 12.63 7.68
N GLU A 139 17.73 11.87 7.08
CA GLU A 139 16.98 10.82 7.77
C GLU A 139 17.42 9.44 7.28
N PHE A 140 17.59 8.53 8.23
CA PHE A 140 18.07 7.18 7.99
C PHE A 140 17.02 6.14 8.38
N CYS A 141 17.11 4.96 7.77
CA CYS A 141 16.18 3.87 8.05
C CYS A 141 16.48 3.09 9.33
N SER A 142 17.70 3.22 9.89
CA SER A 142 18.16 2.49 11.07
C SER A 142 19.27 3.24 11.79
N GLU A 143 19.45 2.95 13.08
CA GLU A 143 20.58 3.45 13.89
C GLU A 143 21.93 3.11 13.24
N TYR A 144 22.08 1.91 12.69
CA TYR A 144 23.30 1.52 11.97
C TYR A 144 23.62 2.46 10.80
N CYS A 145 22.63 2.83 9.98
CA CYS A 145 22.86 3.78 8.89
C CYS A 145 23.23 5.17 9.39
N THR A 146 22.68 5.58 10.54
CA THR A 146 22.99 6.85 11.21
C THR A 146 24.41 6.86 11.79
N GLU A 147 24.81 5.81 12.50
CA GLU A 147 26.15 5.66 13.08
C GLU A 147 27.23 5.66 12.01
N GLU A 148 26.98 4.96 10.91
CA GLU A 148 27.93 4.89 9.82
C GLU A 148 28.06 6.22 9.07
N ASP A 149 26.97 6.98 8.88
CA ASP A 149 27.04 8.34 8.32
C ASP A 149 27.82 9.28 9.25
N LEU A 150 27.57 9.19 10.56
CA LEU A 150 28.31 9.93 11.57
C LEU A 150 29.81 9.60 11.54
N ASN A 151 30.17 8.31 11.41
CA ASN A 151 31.56 7.89 11.30
C ASN A 151 32.22 8.49 10.05
N ASP A 152 31.56 8.44 8.89
CA ASP A 152 32.08 9.03 7.66
C ASP A 152 32.32 10.55 7.80
N ILE A 153 31.43 11.27 8.49
CA ILE A 153 31.60 12.70 8.80
C ILE A 153 32.79 12.94 9.74
N MET A 154 32.91 12.14 10.81
CA MET A 154 34.01 12.27 11.78
C MET A 154 35.37 11.96 11.15
N GLU A 155 35.45 10.94 10.29
CA GLU A 155 36.66 10.61 9.54
C GLU A 155 37.07 11.76 8.60
N GLY A 156 36.11 12.32 7.84
CA GLY A 156 36.37 13.45 6.95
C GLY A 156 36.85 14.72 7.67
N LEU A 157 36.40 14.97 8.90
CA LEU A 157 36.90 16.08 9.73
C LEU A 157 38.34 15.87 10.17
N ASN A 158 38.71 14.65 10.58
CA ASN A 158 40.06 14.32 11.03
C ASN A 158 41.09 14.38 9.89
N GLU A 159 40.71 14.03 8.65
CA GLU A 159 41.60 14.15 7.48
C GLU A 159 41.82 15.61 7.05
N GLY A 160 40.87 16.51 7.35
CA GLY A 160 40.96 17.94 7.07
C GLY A 160 41.92 18.71 7.99
N GLU A 161 42.19 18.22 9.20
CA GLU A 161 43.09 18.87 10.18
C GLU A 161 44.59 18.59 9.93
N HIS A 162 44.91 17.72 8.98
CA HIS A 162 46.28 17.33 8.63
C HIS A 162 46.82 17.93 7.32
N ASN A 163 46.10 18.86 6.69
CA ASN A 163 46.53 19.65 5.53
C ASN A 163 46.70 21.14 5.88
#